data_AF-A0A642UQI9-F1
#
_entry.id   AF-A0A642UQI9-F1
#
_cell.length_a   1.000
_cell.length_b   1.000
_cell.length_c   1.000
_cell.angle_alpha   90.00
_cell.angle_beta   90.00
_cell.angle_gamma   90.00
#
_symmetry.space_group_name_H-M   'P 1'
#
loop_
_entity.id
_entity.type
_entity.pdbx_description
1 polymer ?
#
loop_
_entity_poly.entity_id
_entity_poly.type
_entity_poly.pdbx_seq_one_letter_code
_entity_poly.pdbx_strand_id
1 'polypeptide(L)'
;MGESYEKYSKLFHVESVPVKIDNSASVAKTLGLLILAFTSLALMFVGDKKRNPVAVIVNAAVASLAVGLSAVYVSNFVGVYV
;
A
#
# COMPACT_ATOMS: atom_id res chain seq x y z
N MET A 1 19.05 22.94 -18.07
CA MET A 1 19.27 24.19 -17.29
C MET A 1 17.96 24.46 -16.56
N GLY A 2 17.97 24.38 -15.23
CA GLY A 2 16.75 24.47 -14.41
C GLY A 2 16.17 25.89 -14.42
N GLU A 3 14.85 26.01 -14.24
CA GLU A 3 14.17 27.31 -14.14
C GLU A 3 14.63 28.12 -12.92
N SER A 4 14.46 29.45 -12.98
CA SER A 4 14.86 30.37 -11.92
C SER A 4 14.21 30.02 -10.59
N TYR A 5 15.00 30.06 -9.51
CA TYR A 5 14.57 29.85 -8.13
C TYR A 5 13.34 30.67 -7.74
N GLU A 6 13.20 31.88 -8.27
CA GLU A 6 12.04 32.76 -8.04
C GLU A 6 10.71 32.18 -8.56
N LYS A 7 10.77 31.34 -9.59
CA LYS A 7 9.57 30.72 -10.16
C LYS A 7 9.05 29.60 -9.25
N TYR A 8 9.97 28.83 -8.65
CA TYR A 8 9.63 27.81 -7.66
C TYR A 8 9.10 28.43 -6.36
N SER A 9 9.72 29.52 -5.86
CA SER A 9 9.23 30.17 -4.63
C SER A 9 7.82 30.76 -4.79
N LYS A 10 7.50 31.30 -5.98
CA LYS A 10 6.14 31.74 -6.30
C LYS A 10 5.14 30.58 -6.33
N LEU A 11 5.50 29.42 -6.86
CA LEU A 11 4.64 28.22 -6.84
C LEU A 11 4.36 27.73 -5.40
N PHE A 12 5.35 27.80 -4.50
CA PHE A 12 5.16 27.44 -3.08
C PHE A 12 4.33 28.45 -2.30
N HIS A 13 4.30 29.73 -2.69
CA HIS A 13 3.56 30.76 -1.96
C HIS A 13 2.16 31.05 -2.50
N VAL A 14 1.87 30.68 -3.75
CA VAL A 14 0.61 31.08 -4.40
C VAL A 14 -0.49 30.01 -4.25
N GLU A 15 -0.22 28.71 -4.29
CA GLU A 15 -1.28 27.67 -4.26
C GLU A 15 -0.85 26.29 -3.71
N SER A 16 0.07 26.22 -2.73
CA SER A 16 0.38 24.91 -2.14
C SER A 16 -0.76 24.47 -1.21
N VAL A 17 -1.70 23.66 -1.72
CA VAL A 17 -2.64 22.93 -0.87
C VAL A 17 -1.80 22.03 0.03
N PRO A 18 -1.87 22.17 1.37
CA PRO A 18 -1.06 21.35 2.26
C PRO A 18 -1.39 19.88 2.01
N VAL A 19 -0.35 19.04 1.86
CA VAL A 19 -0.52 17.60 1.76
C VAL A 19 -1.19 17.13 3.04
N LYS A 20 -2.49 16.83 2.97
CA LYS A 20 -3.23 16.28 4.10
C LYS A 20 -2.78 14.85 4.30
N ILE A 21 -1.90 14.65 5.28
CA ILE A 21 -1.51 13.33 5.75
C ILE A 21 -2.68 12.80 6.59
N ASP A 22 -3.56 12.02 5.97
CA ASP A 22 -4.65 11.35 6.69
C ASP A 22 -4.14 10.05 7.33
N ASN A 23 -3.58 10.17 8.54
CA ASN A 23 -3.08 9.03 9.32
C ASN A 23 -4.18 8.34 10.16
N SER A 24 -5.38 8.91 10.24
CA SER A 24 -6.42 8.46 11.18
C SER A 24 -6.91 7.04 10.90
N ALA A 25 -6.87 6.60 9.65
CA ALA A 25 -7.31 5.27 9.23
C ALA A 25 -6.16 4.31 8.89
N SER A 26 -4.90 4.71 9.12
CA SER A 26 -3.72 3.92 8.73
C SER A 26 -3.73 2.53 9.37
N VAL A 27 -3.95 2.46 10.69
CA VAL A 27 -3.92 1.19 11.45
C VAL A 27 -5.02 0.23 11.03
N ALA A 28 -6.24 0.72 10.84
CA ALA A 28 -7.38 -0.10 10.40
C ALA A 28 -7.17 -0.66 8.97
N LYS A 29 -6.60 0.15 8.06
CA LYS A 29 -6.25 -0.29 6.71
C LYS A 29 -5.17 -1.37 6.73
N THR A 30 -4.12 -1.19 7.55
CA THR A 30 -3.06 -2.18 7.72
C THR A 30 -3.60 -3.51 8.23
N LEU A 31 -4.41 -3.49 9.28
CA LEU A 31 -5.04 -4.69 9.83
C LEU A 31 -5.94 -5.38 8.80
N GLY A 32 -6.75 -4.62 8.06
CA GLY A 32 -7.60 -5.16 7.00
C GLY A 32 -6.80 -5.83 5.88
N LEU A 33 -5.74 -5.18 5.39
CA LEU A 33 -4.85 -5.73 4.36
C LEU A 33 -4.10 -6.98 4.86
N LEU A 34 -3.68 -6.99 6.12
CA LEU A 34 -2.98 -8.12 6.72
C LEU A 34 -3.90 -9.34 6.82
N ILE A 35 -5.13 -9.16 7.32
CA ILE A 35 -6.14 -10.22 7.36
C ILE A 35 -6.42 -10.75 5.95
N LEU A 36 -6.61 -9.85 4.97
CA LEU A 36 -6.86 -10.24 3.58
C LEU A 36 -5.69 -11.06 2.99
N ALA A 37 -4.45 -10.65 3.24
CA ALA A 37 -3.26 -11.37 2.83
C ALA A 37 -3.20 -12.78 3.43
N PHE A 38 -3.38 -12.91 4.75
CA PHE A 38 -3.34 -14.20 5.44
C PHE A 38 -4.50 -15.11 5.04
N THR A 39 -5.70 -14.56 4.80
CA THR A 39 -6.86 -15.34 4.37
C THR A 39 -6.67 -15.87 2.96
N SER A 40 -6.17 -15.03 2.04
CA SER A 40 -5.87 -15.44 0.66
C SER A 40 -4.78 -16.52 0.63
N LEU A 41 -3.75 -16.37 1.48
CA LEU A 41 -2.69 -17.38 1.62
C LEU A 41 -3.21 -18.68 2.25
N ALA A 42 -4.07 -18.61 3.28
CA ALA A 42 -4.67 -19.78 3.91
C ALA A 42 -5.58 -20.56 2.94
N LEU A 43 -6.38 -19.87 2.12
CA LEU A 43 -7.15 -20.49 1.04
C LEU A 43 -6.24 -21.15 -0.02
N MET A 44 -5.03 -20.62 -0.20
CA MET A 44 -3.97 -21.24 -0.98
C MET A 44 -3.28 -22.43 -0.28
N PHE A 45 -3.60 -22.80 0.96
CA PHE A 45 -3.14 -24.07 1.56
C PHE A 45 -4.28 -25.08 1.82
N VAL A 46 -5.53 -24.62 1.93
CA VAL A 46 -6.69 -25.46 2.28
C VAL A 46 -7.34 -26.19 1.08
N GLY A 47 -6.98 -25.84 -0.16
CA GLY A 47 -7.63 -26.36 -1.37
C GLY A 47 -6.92 -27.57 -2.00
N ASP A 48 -7.67 -28.66 -2.11
CA ASP A 48 -7.30 -30.00 -2.62
C ASP A 48 -6.62 -30.03 -4.01
N LYS A 49 -5.97 -31.18 -4.32
CA LYS A 49 -5.04 -31.46 -5.44
C LYS A 49 -5.45 -31.04 -6.88
N LYS A 50 -6.67 -30.57 -7.12
CA LYS A 50 -7.15 -30.07 -8.43
C LYS A 50 -7.43 -28.57 -8.37
N ARG A 51 -6.38 -27.75 -8.38
CA ARG A 51 -6.53 -26.30 -8.44
C ARG A 51 -6.49 -25.79 -9.87
N ASN A 52 -7.46 -24.94 -10.20
CA ASN A 52 -7.41 -24.16 -11.42
C ASN A 52 -6.18 -23.24 -11.36
N PRO A 53 -5.20 -23.36 -12.28
CA PRO A 53 -3.98 -22.55 -12.25
C PRO A 53 -4.27 -21.05 -12.31
N VAL A 54 -5.37 -20.65 -12.97
CA VAL A 54 -5.82 -19.25 -13.00
C VAL A 54 -6.18 -18.75 -11.61
N ALA A 55 -6.91 -19.55 -10.82
CA ALA A 55 -7.29 -19.16 -9.46
C ALA A 55 -6.08 -19.05 -8.51
N VAL A 56 -5.05 -19.88 -8.74
CA VAL A 56 -3.79 -19.81 -7.97
C VAL A 56 -3.05 -18.51 -8.28
N ILE A 57 -2.91 -18.15 -9.56
CA ILE A 57 -2.22 -16.92 -9.97
C ILE A 57 -2.95 -15.68 -9.45
N VAL A 58 -4.29 -15.66 -9.55
CA VAL A 58 -5.09 -14.54 -9.03
C VAL A 58 -4.94 -14.40 -7.52
N ASN A 59 -5.06 -15.49 -6.75
CA ASN A 59 -4.87 -15.43 -5.30
C ASN A 59 -3.44 -15.03 -4.92
N ALA A 60 -2.43 -15.52 -5.63
CA ALA A 60 -1.03 -15.13 -5.40
C ALA A 60 -0.79 -13.65 -5.69
N ALA A 61 -1.39 -13.10 -6.76
CA ALA A 61 -1.31 -11.68 -7.08
C ALA A 61 -2.00 -10.81 -6.01
N VAL A 62 -3.20 -11.20 -5.57
CA VAL A 62 -3.93 -10.51 -4.51
C VAL A 62 -3.14 -10.55 -3.20
N ALA A 63 -2.59 -11.71 -2.83
CA ALA A 63 -1.77 -11.85 -1.63
C ALA A 63 -0.50 -11.00 -1.71
N SER A 64 0.20 -11.00 -2.85
CA SER A 64 1.43 -10.21 -3.06
C SER A 64 1.16 -8.71 -2.93
N LEU A 65 0.09 -8.21 -3.56
CA LEU A 65 -0.30 -6.79 -3.45
C LEU A 65 -0.70 -6.43 -2.02
N ALA A 66 -1.48 -7.27 -1.36
CA ALA A 66 -1.92 -7.03 0.02
C ALA A 66 -0.73 -7.01 1.00
N VAL A 67 0.25 -7.90 0.84
CA VAL A 67 1.49 -7.90 1.66
C VAL A 67 2.33 -6.67 1.37
N GLY A 68 2.53 -6.31 0.10
CA GLY A 68 3.31 -5.13 -0.28
C GLY A 68 2.72 -3.84 0.29
N LEU A 69 1.40 -3.65 0.13
CA LEU A 69 0.70 -2.48 0.68
C LEU A 69 0.74 -2.50 2.22
N SER A 70 0.52 -3.66 2.86
CA SER A 70 0.63 -3.78 4.32
C SER A 70 2.02 -3.38 4.81
N ALA A 71 3.09 -3.80 4.14
CA ALA A 71 4.45 -3.48 4.52
C ALA A 71 4.73 -1.97 4.47
N VAL A 72 4.22 -1.26 3.47
CA VAL A 72 4.34 0.21 3.39
C VAL A 72 3.64 0.89 4.57
N TYR A 73 2.40 0.48 4.88
CA TYR A 73 1.68 1.04 6.02
C TYR A 73 2.33 0.70 7.37
N VAL A 74 2.86 -0.52 7.54
CA VAL A 74 3.62 -0.90 8.74
C VAL A 74 4.92 -0.09 8.85
N SER A 75 5.65 0.11 7.76
CA SER A 75 6.87 0.93 7.75
C SER A 75 6.59 2.35 8.22
N ASN A 76 5.53 2.96 7.69
CA ASN A 76 5.05 4.28 8.11
C ASN A 76 4.57 4.31 9.57
N PHE A 77 4.08 3.20 10.12
CA PHE A 77 3.68 3.10 11.52
C PHE A 77 4.89 2.99 12.47
N VAL A 78 5.93 2.25 12.07
CA VAL A 78 7.18 2.09 12.85
C VAL A 78 8.08 3.34 12.77
N GLY A 79 7.69 4.33 11.96
CA GLY A 79 8.42 5.60 11.82
C GLY A 79 9.55 5.56 10.79
N VAL A 80 9.65 4.48 10.02
CA VAL A 80 10.49 4.42 8.82
C VAL A 80 9.62 4.89 7.66
N TYR A 81 9.51 6.21 7.53
CA TYR A 81 8.72 6.84 6.47
C TYR A 81 9.34 6.52 5.11
N VAL A 82 8.53 5.95 4.21
CA VAL A 82 8.88 5.67 2.81
C VAL A 82 8.22 6.71 1.91
#